data_AF-A0A7D8UED2-F1
#
_entry.id   AF-A0A7D8UED2-F1
#
_cell.length_a   1.000
_cell.length_b   1.000
_cell.length_c   1.000
_cell.angle_alpha   90.00
_cell.angle_beta   90.00
_cell.angle_gamma   90.00
#
_symmetry.space_group_name_H-M   'P 1'
#
loop_
_entity.id
_entity.type
_entity.pdbx_description
1 polymer ?
#
loop_
_entity_poly.entity_id
_entity_poly.type
_entity_poly.pdbx_seq_one_letter_code
_entity_poly.pdbx_strand_id
1 'polypeptide(L)'
;MTDKTNQKLHGVYAEFDAVDTLLAACERVRDAGYTKTDAFTPFPVHGIDRALGIKPTGLPWIVLACGLIGTTIGVVMQVWMNTFDYPYIISGKPFFSMPAFIPVSFELTILLASFGAFFGMLALNRLPKFSNPIFTDPRFDRATDDKFFLFIDSADPRFKRDGVVKLLENAGGSHLQDVFEDDSSTVAPKAIWVVLGSVIFLSLIPLLLVARMRVTNSSQPRFHVFFDMDFSPAKGAQMTTSLFGDGRAMRPDVPGTIARGQFDEDLDFYTGIDMEELARRDSGRARQLVRALLNPDDPETPADPAEPTAGEPAEGDSQEDAPSSDDPVPAEPTTEEPAKEDPPGDAPKPEDPTPAEPTGDTPEPTDPSPESPQPETPAEDQPPTEKPVEEMKDEPAATEPAPAPESEPAAASEPAPATEPAPANEPTTPSEPAPADEPAAEPTAADANVPPTMPEDTTPWLERNPLALSVELMERGKTQFEIYCATCHGNDGRGNGLVNRRAQRILATAWVQPSSMHQDTLLADAYPDGKLFSTISNGIRKMPGYASQISVKDRWAIVAYVRALQASQNAELEDLPVDKRDELKRLQTQVHAKLAAAAEAERQRAEEAEQKRAAEAAEAAAAAPTTDPSE
;
A
#
# COMPACT_ATOMS: atom_id res chain seq x y z
N MET A 1 -15.35 -9.41 70.26
CA MET A 1 -13.89 -9.27 70.39
C MET A 1 -13.31 -10.66 70.18
N THR A 2 -13.02 -10.99 68.93
CA THR A 2 -12.37 -12.24 68.54
C THR A 2 -10.92 -12.19 69.01
N ASP A 3 -10.47 -13.28 69.61
CA ASP A 3 -9.16 -13.43 70.25
C ASP A 3 -8.04 -13.29 69.20
N LYS A 4 -7.35 -12.14 69.18
CA LYS A 4 -6.28 -11.81 68.21
C LYS A 4 -4.97 -12.59 68.44
N THR A 5 -4.92 -13.50 69.41
CA THR A 5 -3.67 -14.15 69.83
C THR A 5 -3.18 -15.27 68.92
N ASN A 6 -3.96 -15.68 67.90
CA ASN A 6 -3.59 -16.79 67.01
C ASN A 6 -3.61 -16.43 65.50
N GLN A 7 -3.67 -15.14 65.15
CA GLN A 7 -3.64 -14.70 63.75
C GLN A 7 -2.21 -14.48 63.26
N LYS A 8 -1.90 -14.93 62.04
CA LYS A 8 -0.59 -14.81 61.42
C LYS A 8 -0.32 -13.35 61.04
N LEU A 9 0.85 -12.83 61.41
CA LEU A 9 1.25 -11.46 61.07
C LEU A 9 1.50 -11.34 59.55
N HIS A 10 0.78 -10.45 58.88
CA HIS A 10 0.93 -10.14 57.46
C HIS A 10 2.01 -9.08 57.21
N GLY A 11 2.18 -8.14 58.14
CA GLY A 11 3.22 -7.11 58.05
C GLY A 11 2.99 -5.97 59.02
N VAL A 12 3.74 -4.88 58.85
CA VAL A 12 3.60 -3.65 59.64
C VAL A 12 3.51 -2.48 58.67
N TYR A 13 2.56 -1.57 58.88
CA TYR A 13 2.53 -0.29 58.17
C TYR A 13 2.78 0.89 59.11
N ALA A 14 3.22 2.00 58.54
CA ALA A 14 3.31 3.30 59.21
C ALA A 14 2.56 4.39 58.43
N GLU A 15 1.86 5.27 59.15
CA GLU A 15 1.17 6.45 58.62
C GLU A 15 2.13 7.66 58.54
N PHE A 16 2.01 8.45 57.48
CA PHE A 16 2.76 9.68 57.22
C PHE A 16 1.82 10.82 56.81
N ASP A 17 2.16 12.03 57.22
CA ASP A 17 1.35 13.24 56.97
C ASP A 17 1.74 13.97 55.67
N ALA A 18 2.93 13.71 55.13
CA ALA A 18 3.47 14.42 53.97
C ALA A 18 4.26 13.50 53.03
N VAL A 19 4.25 13.87 51.74
CA VAL A 19 4.96 13.17 50.67
C VAL A 19 6.47 13.09 50.95
N ASP A 20 7.09 14.19 51.37
CA ASP A 20 8.54 14.24 51.62
C ASP A 20 8.96 13.27 52.73
N THR A 21 8.16 13.18 53.80
CA THR A 21 8.41 12.25 54.90
C THR A 21 8.24 10.80 54.48
N LEU A 22 7.27 10.51 53.61
CA LEU A 22 7.10 9.17 53.02
C LEU A 22 8.30 8.81 52.13
N LEU A 23 8.73 9.70 51.22
CA LEU A 23 9.84 9.42 50.31
C LEU A 23 11.14 9.15 51.08
N ALA A 24 11.46 9.97 52.08
CA ALA A 24 12.61 9.74 52.94
C ALA A 24 12.52 8.41 53.71
N ALA A 25 11.32 8.01 54.14
CA ALA A 25 11.10 6.72 54.77
C ALA A 25 11.29 5.55 53.79
N CYS A 26 10.76 5.66 52.56
CA CYS A 26 10.94 4.68 51.50
C CYS A 26 12.43 4.46 51.18
N GLU A 27 13.22 5.54 51.05
CA GLU A 27 14.66 5.44 50.82
C GLU A 27 15.38 4.71 51.96
N ARG A 28 15.05 5.02 53.22
CA ARG A 28 15.64 4.33 54.38
C ARG A 28 15.28 2.85 54.41
N VAL A 29 14.03 2.50 54.06
CA VAL A 29 13.57 1.11 54.01
C VAL A 29 14.27 0.34 52.88
N ARG A 30 14.41 0.94 51.69
CA ARG A 30 15.17 0.39 50.58
C ARG A 30 16.65 0.19 50.97
N ASP A 31 17.28 1.21 51.55
CA ASP A 31 18.70 1.17 51.94
C ASP A 31 18.96 0.19 53.09
N ALA A 32 17.97 -0.05 53.95
CA ALA A 32 17.98 -1.11 54.95
C ALA A 32 17.84 -2.53 54.34
N GLY A 33 17.62 -2.64 53.03
CA GLY A 33 17.64 -3.87 52.24
C GLY A 33 16.31 -4.62 52.16
N TYR A 34 15.19 -3.99 52.55
CA TYR A 34 13.87 -4.60 52.40
C TYR A 34 13.42 -4.58 50.93
N THR A 35 12.79 -5.66 50.49
CA THR A 35 12.40 -5.89 49.08
C THR A 35 10.91 -6.14 48.89
N LYS A 36 10.21 -6.61 49.92
CA LYS A 36 8.75 -6.79 49.93
C LYS A 36 8.09 -5.64 50.68
N THR A 37 8.01 -4.50 50.01
CA THR A 37 7.49 -3.25 50.57
C THR A 37 6.54 -2.61 49.59
N ASP A 38 5.57 -1.85 50.10
CA ASP A 38 4.57 -1.16 49.30
C ASP A 38 4.25 0.19 49.93
N ALA A 39 3.93 1.18 49.11
CA ALA A 39 3.53 2.51 49.59
C ALA A 39 2.17 2.88 49.01
N PHE A 40 1.22 3.17 49.89
CA PHE A 40 -0.14 3.53 49.54
C PHE A 40 -0.28 5.04 49.64
N THR A 41 -0.69 5.65 48.52
CA THR A 41 -0.80 7.09 48.35
C THR A 41 -2.11 7.42 47.63
N PRO A 42 -2.79 8.52 47.98
CA PRO A 42 -4.09 8.88 47.38
C PRO A 42 -3.95 9.35 45.93
N PHE A 43 -2.75 9.75 45.51
CA PHE A 43 -2.41 10.18 44.16
C PHE A 43 -0.99 9.74 43.78
N PRO A 44 -0.65 9.67 42.48
CA PRO A 44 0.68 9.29 42.05
C PRO A 44 1.76 10.27 42.55
N VAL A 45 2.67 9.77 43.39
CA VAL A 45 3.83 10.54 43.87
C VAL A 45 5.02 10.30 42.94
N HIS A 46 5.56 11.37 42.36
CA HIS A 46 6.76 11.27 41.52
C HIS A 46 7.99 10.85 42.32
N GLY A 47 8.76 9.88 41.80
CA GLY A 47 9.99 9.38 42.42
C GLY A 47 9.81 8.33 43.50
N ILE A 48 8.58 7.93 43.82
CA ILE A 48 8.29 6.88 44.81
C ILE A 48 8.83 5.51 44.38
N ASP A 49 8.83 5.25 43.07
CA ASP A 49 9.42 4.08 42.43
C ASP A 49 10.92 3.99 42.69
N ARG A 50 11.66 5.09 42.49
CA ARG A 50 13.09 5.17 42.79
C ARG A 50 13.34 5.09 44.29
N ALA A 51 12.51 5.72 45.12
CA ALA A 51 12.64 5.71 46.57
C ALA A 51 12.49 4.29 47.16
N LEU A 52 11.51 3.52 46.68
CA LEU A 52 11.31 2.11 47.06
C LEU A 52 12.25 1.13 46.33
N GLY A 53 12.92 1.57 45.26
CA GLY A 53 13.76 0.69 44.44
C GLY A 53 12.94 -0.27 43.57
N ILE A 54 11.75 0.14 43.13
CA ILE A 54 10.89 -0.63 42.24
C ILE A 54 11.56 -0.73 40.88
N LYS A 55 11.60 -1.95 40.32
CA LYS A 55 12.13 -2.19 38.98
C LYS A 55 11.16 -1.67 37.91
N PRO A 56 11.65 -1.25 36.74
CA PRO A 56 10.79 -0.90 35.62
C PRO A 56 9.80 -2.02 35.31
N THR A 57 8.54 -1.66 35.10
CA THR A 57 7.47 -2.62 34.79
C THR A 57 7.70 -3.27 33.42
N GLY A 58 7.37 -4.56 33.29
CA GLY A 58 7.37 -5.28 32.02
C GLY A 58 6.17 -4.94 31.12
N LEU A 59 5.21 -4.14 31.61
CA LEU A 59 3.97 -3.80 30.89
C LEU A 59 4.21 -3.22 29.49
N PRO A 60 5.14 -2.27 29.25
CA PRO A 60 5.37 -1.72 27.91
C PRO A 60 5.76 -2.77 26.88
N TRP A 61 6.51 -3.80 27.31
CA TRP A 61 6.89 -4.91 26.42
C TRP A 61 5.71 -5.82 26.08
N ILE A 62 4.79 -6.03 27.04
CA ILE A 62 3.53 -6.75 26.79
C ILE A 62 2.69 -5.97 25.79
N VAL A 63 2.54 -4.66 25.98
CA VAL A 63 1.78 -3.78 25.09
C VAL A 63 2.37 -3.77 23.68
N LEU A 64 3.70 -3.65 23.57
CA LEU A 64 4.40 -3.70 22.29
C LEU A 64 4.17 -5.04 21.59
N ALA A 65 4.31 -6.16 22.30
CA ALA A 65 4.07 -7.49 21.74
C ALA A 65 2.63 -7.65 21.25
N CYS A 66 1.63 -7.25 22.04
CA CYS A 66 0.23 -7.29 21.63
C CYS A 66 -0.06 -6.39 20.43
N GLY A 67 0.53 -5.19 20.38
CA GLY A 67 0.43 -4.28 19.24
C GLY A 67 1.02 -4.90 17.97
N LEU A 68 2.24 -5.44 18.04
CA LEU A 68 2.89 -6.12 16.90
C LEU A 68 2.07 -7.32 16.41
N ILE A 69 1.48 -8.10 17.33
CA ILE A 69 0.55 -9.18 16.99
C ILE A 69 -0.67 -8.62 16.26
N GLY A 70 -1.23 -7.49 16.72
CA GLY A 70 -2.36 -6.81 16.08
C GLY A 70 -2.05 -6.34 14.67
N THR A 71 -0.91 -5.68 14.47
CA THR A 71 -0.44 -5.27 13.13
C THR A 71 -0.25 -6.48 12.23
N THR A 72 0.41 -7.53 12.74
CA THR A 72 0.68 -8.76 11.97
C THR A 72 -0.61 -9.44 11.57
N ILE A 73 -1.56 -9.62 12.49
CA ILE A 73 -2.88 -10.18 12.20
C ILE A 73 -3.59 -9.31 11.16
N GLY A 74 -3.63 -8.00 11.34
CA GLY A 74 -4.30 -7.09 10.40
C GLY A 74 -3.76 -7.18 8.98
N VAL A 75 -2.43 -7.18 8.81
CA VAL A 75 -1.80 -7.27 7.49
C VAL A 75 -1.96 -8.66 6.91
N VAL A 76 -1.61 -9.71 7.66
CA VAL A 76 -1.66 -11.11 7.17
C VAL A 76 -3.09 -11.51 6.83
N MET A 77 -4.07 -11.17 7.67
CA MET A 77 -5.48 -11.45 7.41
C MET A 77 -5.93 -10.79 6.09
N GLN A 78 -5.66 -9.50 5.90
CA GLN A 78 -6.10 -8.78 4.72
C GLN A 78 -5.39 -9.27 3.45
N VAL A 79 -4.08 -9.55 3.52
CA VAL A 79 -3.33 -10.13 2.41
C VAL A 79 -3.85 -11.52 2.08
N TRP A 80 -4.03 -12.38 3.08
CA TRP A 80 -4.59 -13.72 2.91
C TRP A 80 -5.95 -13.66 2.20
N MET A 81 -6.89 -12.89 2.76
CA MET A 81 -8.26 -12.82 2.25
C MET A 81 -8.35 -12.24 0.84
N ASN A 82 -7.64 -11.14 0.57
CA ASN A 82 -7.79 -10.41 -0.70
C ASN A 82 -6.83 -10.87 -1.81
N THR A 83 -5.71 -11.53 -1.48
CA THR A 83 -4.71 -11.97 -2.47
C THR A 83 -4.73 -13.48 -2.70
N PHE A 84 -5.03 -14.29 -1.69
CA PHE A 84 -4.88 -15.76 -1.77
C PHE A 84 -6.20 -16.53 -1.67
N ASP A 85 -7.02 -16.24 -0.66
CA ASP A 85 -8.26 -16.99 -0.36
C ASP A 85 -9.36 -16.65 -1.37
N TYR A 86 -9.65 -15.36 -1.53
CA TYR A 86 -10.71 -14.89 -2.41
C TYR A 86 -10.32 -13.60 -3.15
N PRO A 87 -9.41 -13.68 -4.13
CA PRO A 87 -8.99 -12.52 -4.91
C PRO A 87 -10.17 -11.97 -5.72
N TYR A 88 -10.59 -10.76 -5.39
CA TYR A 88 -11.72 -10.08 -6.01
C TYR A 88 -11.36 -8.64 -6.39
N ILE A 89 -11.61 -8.26 -7.65
CA ILE A 89 -11.28 -6.93 -8.17
C ILE A 89 -12.36 -5.94 -7.74
N ILE A 90 -12.06 -5.13 -6.72
CA ILE A 90 -12.94 -4.07 -6.24
C ILE A 90 -12.53 -2.75 -6.86
N SER A 91 -13.38 -2.19 -7.73
CA SER A 91 -13.16 -0.86 -8.34
C SER A 91 -11.83 -0.76 -9.11
N GLY A 92 -11.37 -1.86 -9.72
CA GLY A 92 -10.12 -1.91 -10.50
C GLY A 92 -8.82 -1.82 -9.67
N LYS A 93 -8.90 -1.95 -8.34
CA LYS A 93 -7.72 -1.91 -7.47
C LYS A 93 -6.95 -3.24 -7.50
N PRO A 94 -5.62 -3.23 -7.32
CA PRO A 94 -4.83 -4.46 -7.23
C PRO A 94 -5.23 -5.28 -6.00
N PHE A 95 -5.14 -6.61 -6.10
CA PHE A 95 -5.45 -7.56 -5.01
C PHE A 95 -4.61 -7.31 -3.75
N PHE A 96 -3.37 -6.87 -3.93
CA PHE A 96 -2.50 -6.41 -2.87
C PHE A 96 -2.42 -4.88 -2.87
N SER A 97 -2.99 -4.24 -1.84
CA SER A 97 -3.01 -2.78 -1.70
C SER A 97 -2.66 -2.36 -0.27
N MET A 98 -1.37 -2.15 -0.02
CA MET A 98 -0.89 -1.70 1.30
C MET A 98 -1.58 -0.43 1.81
N PRO A 99 -1.80 0.63 0.99
CA PRO A 99 -2.51 1.83 1.47
C PRO A 99 -3.92 1.53 1.98
N ALA A 100 -4.63 0.60 1.34
CA ALA A 100 -5.98 0.21 1.75
C ALA A 100 -5.99 -0.63 3.04
N PHE A 101 -4.91 -1.37 3.31
CA PHE A 101 -4.82 -2.25 4.49
C PHE A 101 -4.41 -1.53 5.78
N ILE A 102 -3.78 -0.34 5.66
CA ILE A 102 -3.26 0.42 6.81
C ILE A 102 -4.34 0.77 7.85
N PRO A 103 -5.51 1.34 7.50
CA PRO A 103 -6.50 1.74 8.51
C PRO A 103 -6.96 0.56 9.38
N VAL A 104 -7.27 -0.58 8.77
CA VAL A 104 -7.72 -1.77 9.51
C VAL A 104 -6.59 -2.34 10.38
N SER A 105 -5.37 -2.45 9.84
CA SER A 105 -4.22 -2.94 10.60
C SER A 105 -3.85 -2.01 11.76
N PHE A 106 -3.98 -0.70 11.57
CA PHE A 106 -3.77 0.31 12.61
C PHE A 106 -4.77 0.16 13.76
N GLU A 107 -6.06 0.02 13.45
CA GLU A 107 -7.09 -0.19 14.46
C GLU A 107 -6.88 -1.50 15.23
N LEU A 108 -6.52 -2.60 14.55
CA LEU A 108 -6.19 -3.87 15.22
C LEU A 108 -4.96 -3.74 16.13
N THR A 109 -3.97 -2.95 15.71
CA THR A 109 -2.76 -2.66 16.52
C THR A 109 -3.16 -1.97 17.81
N ILE A 110 -3.96 -0.90 17.73
CA ILE A 110 -4.40 -0.14 18.91
C ILE A 110 -5.31 -0.99 19.80
N LEU A 111 -6.22 -1.77 19.22
CA LEU A 111 -7.13 -2.63 19.96
C LEU A 111 -6.36 -3.67 20.80
N LEU A 112 -5.45 -4.42 20.18
CA LEU A 112 -4.70 -5.45 20.90
C LEU A 112 -3.67 -4.83 21.87
N ALA A 113 -3.04 -3.71 21.52
CA ALA A 113 -2.18 -2.97 22.44
C ALA A 113 -2.96 -2.50 23.69
N SER A 114 -4.19 -2.01 23.50
CA SER A 114 -5.06 -1.56 24.59
C SER A 114 -5.50 -2.71 25.49
N PHE A 115 -5.82 -3.88 24.92
CA PHE A 115 -6.07 -5.10 25.70
C PHE A 115 -4.82 -5.56 26.45
N GLY A 116 -3.66 -5.55 25.80
CA GLY A 116 -2.38 -5.83 26.45
C GLY A 116 -2.10 -4.88 27.62
N ALA A 117 -2.41 -3.59 27.47
CA ALA A 117 -2.24 -2.60 28.53
C ALA A 117 -3.20 -2.85 29.69
N PHE A 118 -4.50 -3.00 29.41
CA PHE A 118 -5.54 -3.18 30.42
C PHE A 118 -5.37 -4.51 31.17
N PHE A 119 -5.37 -5.64 30.46
CA PHE A 119 -5.26 -6.95 31.10
C PHE A 119 -3.84 -7.21 31.63
N GLY A 120 -2.81 -6.69 30.98
CA GLY A 120 -1.44 -6.76 31.48
C GLY A 120 -1.27 -6.01 32.79
N MET A 121 -1.82 -4.80 32.91
CA MET A 121 -1.80 -4.03 34.16
C MET A 121 -2.53 -4.78 35.28
N LEU A 122 -3.72 -5.31 35.00
CA LEU A 122 -4.47 -6.09 35.98
C LEU A 122 -3.69 -7.32 36.43
N ALA A 123 -3.15 -8.11 35.48
CA ALA A 123 -2.42 -9.33 35.78
C ALA A 123 -1.12 -9.07 36.59
N LEU A 124 -0.34 -8.06 36.22
CA LEU A 124 0.91 -7.70 36.92
C LEU A 124 0.64 -7.21 38.35
N ASN A 125 -0.48 -6.50 38.55
CA ASN A 125 -0.94 -6.08 39.87
C ASN A 125 -1.71 -7.18 40.64
N ARG A 126 -1.85 -8.38 40.08
CA ARG A 126 -2.64 -9.50 40.62
C ARG A 126 -4.10 -9.13 40.91
N LEU A 127 -4.67 -8.32 40.04
CA LEU A 127 -6.08 -7.94 40.06
C LEU A 127 -6.89 -8.87 39.15
N PRO A 128 -8.16 -9.15 39.50
CA PRO A 128 -8.88 -8.63 40.66
C PRO A 128 -8.46 -9.32 41.98
N LYS A 129 -8.12 -8.51 43.00
CA LYS A 129 -7.84 -8.96 44.37
C LYS A 129 -8.98 -8.47 45.26
N PHE A 130 -9.88 -9.36 45.65
CA PHE A 130 -11.12 -8.99 46.37
C PHE A 130 -10.94 -8.78 47.86
N SER A 131 -9.84 -9.26 48.44
CA SER A 131 -9.47 -8.97 49.82
C SER A 131 -7.98 -8.68 49.94
N ASN A 132 -7.64 -7.68 50.74
CA ASN A 132 -6.29 -7.40 51.21
C ASN A 132 -6.37 -7.14 52.72
N PRO A 133 -5.61 -7.85 53.57
CA PRO A 133 -5.68 -7.70 55.02
C PRO A 133 -5.48 -6.27 55.54
N ILE A 134 -4.77 -5.42 54.79
CA ILE A 134 -4.55 -4.02 55.15
C ILE A 134 -5.84 -3.19 55.20
N PHE A 135 -6.87 -3.56 54.43
CA PHE A 135 -8.18 -2.88 54.41
C PHE A 135 -9.03 -3.18 55.65
N THR A 136 -8.60 -4.08 56.55
CA THR A 136 -9.34 -4.37 57.78
C THR A 136 -9.20 -3.30 58.84
N ASP A 137 -8.21 -2.42 58.70
CA ASP A 137 -7.98 -1.32 59.63
C ASP A 137 -8.70 -0.04 59.16
N PRO A 138 -9.65 0.50 59.94
CA PRO A 138 -10.36 1.75 59.61
C PRO A 138 -9.44 2.95 59.38
N ARG A 139 -8.22 2.96 59.92
CA ARG A 139 -7.26 4.04 59.62
C ARG A 139 -6.79 4.03 58.18
N PHE A 140 -6.72 2.85 57.57
CA PHE A 140 -6.26 2.70 56.20
C PHE A 140 -7.26 3.26 55.18
N ASP A 141 -8.52 3.50 55.56
CA ASP A 141 -9.52 4.20 54.72
C ASP A 141 -9.04 5.59 54.28
N ARG A 142 -8.11 6.20 55.03
CA ARG A 142 -7.51 7.50 54.70
C ARG A 142 -6.44 7.44 53.60
N ALA A 143 -6.03 6.24 53.18
CA ALA A 143 -5.02 6.05 52.13
C ALA A 143 -5.48 6.59 50.75
N THR A 144 -6.79 6.76 50.57
CA THR A 144 -7.40 7.33 49.37
C THR A 144 -7.89 8.77 49.56
N ASP A 145 -7.74 9.34 50.76
CA ASP A 145 -8.21 10.69 51.10
C ASP A 145 -7.01 11.63 51.35
N ASP A 146 -6.37 11.54 52.53
CA ASP A 146 -5.41 12.54 52.99
C ASP A 146 -4.12 11.99 53.61
N LYS A 147 -3.94 10.66 53.70
CA LYS A 147 -2.78 10.05 54.35
C LYS A 147 -1.98 9.13 53.46
N PHE A 148 -0.70 9.00 53.82
CA PHE A 148 0.29 8.20 53.13
C PHE A 148 0.71 7.04 54.02
N PHE A 149 0.86 5.85 53.45
CA PHE A 149 1.20 4.66 54.21
C PHE A 149 2.38 3.93 53.60
N LEU A 150 3.33 3.48 54.43
CA LEU A 150 4.43 2.60 54.03
C LEU A 150 4.26 1.25 54.72
N PHE A 151 4.20 0.18 53.96
CA PHE A 151 4.00 -1.19 54.42
C PHE A 151 5.22 -2.06 54.16
N ILE A 152 5.61 -2.87 55.16
CA ILE A 152 6.64 -3.91 55.04
C ILE A 152 6.00 -5.26 55.31
N ASP A 153 6.06 -6.14 54.30
CA ASP A 153 5.46 -7.47 54.31
C ASP A 153 6.28 -8.44 55.19
N SER A 154 5.58 -9.28 55.97
CA SER A 154 6.21 -10.30 56.81
C SER A 154 6.90 -11.41 56.01
N ALA A 155 6.58 -11.54 54.71
CA ALA A 155 7.23 -12.44 53.77
C ALA A 155 8.64 -11.98 53.33
N ASP A 156 9.08 -10.76 53.69
CA ASP A 156 10.44 -10.33 53.38
C ASP A 156 11.48 -11.17 54.17
N PRO A 157 12.56 -11.65 53.53
CA PRO A 157 13.60 -12.43 54.21
C PRO A 157 14.26 -11.73 55.41
N ARG A 158 14.26 -10.39 55.43
CA ARG A 158 14.84 -9.57 56.51
C ARG A 158 13.80 -9.13 57.55
N PHE A 159 12.56 -9.59 57.43
CA PHE A 159 11.49 -9.18 58.31
C PHE A 159 11.73 -9.68 59.75
N LYS A 160 11.83 -8.73 60.67
CA LYS A 160 11.77 -8.95 62.11
C LYS A 160 10.93 -7.82 62.69
N ARG A 161 9.78 -8.16 63.27
CA ARG A 161 8.78 -7.20 63.75
C ARG A 161 9.41 -6.04 64.54
N ASP A 162 10.15 -6.33 65.61
CA ASP A 162 10.75 -5.28 66.46
C ASP A 162 11.76 -4.39 65.73
N GLY A 163 12.46 -4.95 64.74
CA GLY A 163 13.39 -4.20 63.90
C GLY A 163 12.66 -3.28 62.91
N VAL A 164 11.58 -3.77 62.31
CA VAL A 164 10.72 -3.02 61.38
C VAL A 164 10.01 -1.87 62.11
N VAL A 165 9.45 -2.12 63.29
CA VAL A 165 8.80 -1.08 64.11
C VAL A 165 9.80 0.04 64.43
N LYS A 166 11.00 -0.30 64.91
CA LYS A 166 12.04 0.71 65.18
C LYS A 166 12.48 1.46 63.93
N LEU A 167 12.58 0.76 62.79
CA LEU A 167 12.95 1.39 61.53
C LEU A 167 11.91 2.41 61.09
N LEU A 168 10.63 2.04 61.10
CA LEU A 168 9.52 2.90 60.69
C LEU A 168 9.32 4.08 61.67
N GLU A 169 9.51 3.86 62.97
CA GLU A 169 9.47 4.92 63.99
C GLU A 169 10.60 5.93 63.77
N ASN A 170 11.84 5.45 63.56
CA ASN A 170 12.98 6.32 63.23
C ASN A 170 12.83 7.01 61.86
N ALA A 171 12.03 6.44 60.96
CA ALA A 171 11.71 7.02 59.66
C ALA A 171 10.67 8.14 59.74
N GLY A 172 10.07 8.40 60.91
CA GLY A 172 9.08 9.45 61.11
C GLY A 172 7.63 8.99 60.96
N GLY A 173 7.37 7.68 61.01
CA GLY A 173 6.00 7.15 61.02
C GLY A 173 5.26 7.54 62.30
N SER A 174 4.10 8.17 62.18
CA SER A 174 3.34 8.68 63.33
C SER A 174 2.49 7.58 63.99
N HIS A 175 1.89 6.71 63.17
CA HIS A 175 1.06 5.59 63.63
C HIS A 175 1.56 4.28 63.03
N LEU A 176 2.09 3.39 63.88
CA LEU A 176 2.56 2.07 63.48
C LEU A 176 1.54 1.02 63.89
N GLN A 177 1.21 0.14 62.96
CA GLN A 177 0.20 -0.89 63.19
C GLN A 177 0.62 -2.24 62.60
N ASP A 178 0.43 -3.29 63.40
CA ASP A 178 0.52 -4.66 62.92
C ASP A 178 -0.73 -5.01 62.09
N VAL A 179 -0.50 -5.51 60.88
CA VAL A 179 -1.54 -6.07 60.02
C VAL A 179 -1.49 -7.58 60.16
N PHE A 180 -2.59 -8.18 60.57
CA PHE A 180 -2.75 -9.63 60.67
C PHE A 180 -3.48 -10.15 59.42
N GLU A 181 -3.18 -11.38 59.01
CA GLU A 181 -3.97 -12.06 57.99
C GLU A 181 -5.44 -12.15 58.43
N ASP A 182 -6.33 -11.88 57.49
CA ASP A 182 -7.78 -11.89 57.72
C ASP A 182 -8.44 -13.09 57.03
N ASP A 183 -9.53 -13.57 57.60
CA ASP A 183 -10.32 -14.71 57.10
C ASP A 183 -11.31 -14.28 55.99
N SER A 184 -11.19 -13.05 55.47
CA SER A 184 -12.07 -12.55 54.42
C SER A 184 -11.95 -13.38 53.14
N SER A 185 -13.11 -13.75 52.60
CA SER A 185 -13.22 -14.57 51.39
C SER A 185 -12.45 -13.93 50.23
N THR A 186 -11.47 -14.66 49.68
CA THR A 186 -10.79 -14.31 48.42
C THR A 186 -11.69 -14.52 47.20
N VAL A 187 -12.83 -15.19 47.37
CA VAL A 187 -13.82 -15.43 46.32
C VAL A 187 -14.64 -14.18 46.07
N ALA A 188 -14.79 -13.83 44.79
CA ALA A 188 -15.62 -12.72 44.36
C ALA A 188 -17.06 -12.85 44.91
N PRO A 189 -17.65 -11.77 45.45
CA PRO A 189 -19.05 -11.75 45.86
C PRO A 189 -19.97 -12.19 44.72
N LYS A 190 -21.00 -12.99 45.04
CA LYS A 190 -22.00 -13.44 44.05
C LYS A 190 -22.64 -12.27 43.29
N ALA A 191 -22.80 -11.12 43.95
CA ALA A 191 -23.32 -9.90 43.33
C ALA A 191 -22.49 -9.45 42.12
N ILE A 192 -21.16 -9.55 42.18
CA ILE A 192 -20.28 -9.16 41.04
C ILE A 192 -20.53 -10.09 39.86
N TRP A 193 -20.62 -11.40 40.09
CA TRP A 193 -20.95 -12.37 39.03
C TRP A 193 -22.34 -12.16 38.45
N VAL A 194 -23.32 -11.80 39.29
CA VAL A 194 -24.67 -11.48 38.84
C VAL A 194 -24.68 -10.21 37.99
N VAL A 195 -23.98 -9.15 38.41
CA VAL A 195 -23.86 -7.90 37.65
C VAL A 195 -23.12 -8.14 36.34
N LEU A 196 -21.98 -8.81 36.35
CA LEU A 196 -21.21 -9.12 35.15
C LEU A 196 -22.03 -9.99 34.19
N GLY A 197 -22.69 -11.03 34.70
CA GLY A 197 -23.60 -11.87 33.92
C GLY A 197 -24.77 -11.06 33.35
N SER A 198 -25.32 -10.12 34.11
CA SER A 198 -26.39 -9.22 33.65
C SER A 198 -25.89 -8.26 32.58
N VAL A 199 -24.70 -7.67 32.72
CA VAL A 199 -24.10 -6.78 31.71
C VAL A 199 -23.80 -7.56 30.44
N ILE A 200 -23.23 -8.75 30.54
CA ILE A 200 -23.00 -9.64 29.39
C ILE A 200 -24.34 -9.96 28.72
N PHE A 201 -25.34 -10.39 29.51
CA PHE A 201 -26.67 -10.70 28.98
C PHE A 201 -27.33 -9.49 28.29
N LEU A 202 -27.26 -8.30 28.90
CA LEU A 202 -27.76 -7.05 28.32
C LEU A 202 -26.99 -6.66 27.05
N SER A 203 -25.67 -6.87 27.01
CA SER A 203 -24.85 -6.60 25.83
C SER A 203 -25.16 -7.53 24.65
N LEU A 204 -25.74 -8.70 24.92
CA LEU A 204 -26.27 -9.59 23.89
C LEU A 204 -27.59 -9.09 23.32
N ILE A 205 -28.33 -8.20 23.99
CA ILE A 205 -29.64 -7.71 23.50
C ILE A 205 -29.49 -7.00 22.14
N PRO A 206 -28.58 -6.04 21.94
CA PRO A 206 -28.36 -5.45 20.61
C PRO A 206 -28.00 -6.49 19.54
N LEU A 207 -27.14 -7.46 19.88
CA LEU A 207 -26.77 -8.55 18.97
C LEU A 207 -27.97 -9.43 18.61
N LEU A 208 -28.81 -9.77 19.58
CA LEU A 208 -30.04 -10.53 19.40
C LEU A 208 -31.10 -9.72 18.64
N LEU A 209 -31.18 -8.41 18.87
CA LEU A 209 -32.03 -7.51 18.08
C LEU A 209 -31.56 -7.44 16.64
N VAL A 210 -30.26 -7.35 16.37
CA VAL A 210 -29.70 -7.40 15.01
C VAL A 210 -29.96 -8.75 14.36
N ALA A 211 -29.72 -9.85 15.08
CA ALA A 211 -30.02 -11.20 14.61
C ALA A 211 -31.51 -11.38 14.30
N ARG A 212 -32.39 -10.89 15.18
CA ARG A 212 -33.85 -10.86 14.99
C ARG A 212 -34.23 -9.97 13.80
N MET A 213 -33.69 -8.78 13.68
CA MET A 213 -33.93 -7.86 12.56
C MET A 213 -33.48 -8.47 11.23
N ARG A 214 -32.44 -9.33 11.24
CA ARG A 214 -32.01 -10.09 10.06
C ARG A 214 -33.05 -11.11 9.57
N VAL A 215 -33.92 -11.60 10.45
CA VAL A 215 -34.92 -12.64 10.14
C VAL A 215 -36.38 -12.16 10.28
N THR A 216 -36.61 -10.94 10.76
CA THR A 216 -37.95 -10.36 10.87
C THR A 216 -38.23 -9.48 9.66
N ASN A 217 -39.30 -9.81 8.94
CA ASN A 217 -39.79 -9.00 7.85
C ASN A 217 -40.77 -7.96 8.41
N SER A 218 -40.52 -6.68 8.13
CA SER A 218 -41.46 -5.59 8.42
C SER A 218 -42.40 -5.41 7.23
N SER A 219 -43.70 -5.29 7.49
CA SER A 219 -44.69 -4.88 6.48
C SER A 219 -44.73 -3.36 6.27
N GLN A 220 -44.10 -2.59 7.14
CA GLN A 220 -43.86 -1.17 6.89
C GLN A 220 -42.65 -1.01 5.98
N PRO A 221 -42.79 -0.30 4.84
CA PRO A 221 -41.66 -0.01 3.95
C PRO A 221 -40.62 0.79 4.72
N ARG A 222 -39.33 0.51 4.53
CA ARG A 222 -38.28 1.34 5.13
C ARG A 222 -38.38 2.74 4.51
N PHE A 223 -37.79 3.74 5.15
CA PHE A 223 -37.68 5.05 4.53
C PHE A 223 -36.68 4.94 3.36
N HIS A 224 -37.19 4.77 2.14
CA HIS A 224 -36.41 4.54 0.92
C HIS A 224 -36.32 5.84 0.12
N VAL A 225 -35.11 6.40 0.00
CA VAL A 225 -34.87 7.62 -0.80
C VAL A 225 -34.81 7.28 -2.30
N PHE A 226 -34.42 6.05 -2.66
CA PHE A 226 -34.28 5.58 -4.03
C PHE A 226 -34.92 4.18 -4.20
N PHE A 227 -36.19 4.13 -4.59
CA PHE A 227 -36.97 2.88 -4.67
C PHE A 227 -36.44 1.89 -5.72
N ASP A 228 -35.80 2.35 -6.79
CA ASP A 228 -35.39 1.48 -7.92
C ASP A 228 -34.18 0.58 -7.58
N MET A 229 -33.23 1.08 -6.78
CA MET A 229 -32.03 0.30 -6.42
C MET A 229 -32.25 -0.68 -5.27
N ASP A 230 -33.17 -0.40 -4.35
CA ASP A 230 -33.38 -1.22 -3.13
C ASP A 230 -34.27 -2.46 -3.38
N PHE A 231 -35.15 -2.43 -4.38
CA PHE A 231 -36.08 -3.52 -4.68
C PHE A 231 -35.65 -4.40 -5.86
N SER A 232 -34.44 -4.21 -6.38
CA SER A 232 -33.84 -5.17 -7.28
C SER A 232 -33.40 -6.41 -6.50
N PRO A 233 -33.74 -7.64 -6.93
CA PRO A 233 -33.28 -8.85 -6.25
C PRO A 233 -31.75 -8.94 -6.34
N ALA A 234 -31.06 -8.44 -5.32
CA ALA A 234 -29.60 -8.45 -5.25
C ALA A 234 -29.10 -9.90 -5.22
N LYS A 235 -28.40 -10.29 -6.29
CA LYS A 235 -27.74 -11.59 -6.40
C LYS A 235 -26.24 -11.38 -6.21
N GLY A 236 -25.65 -12.05 -5.21
CA GLY A 236 -24.21 -12.00 -4.97
C GLY A 236 -23.41 -12.71 -6.06
N ALA A 237 -22.09 -12.46 -6.12
CA ALA A 237 -21.23 -12.92 -7.22
C ALA A 237 -21.21 -14.45 -7.46
N GLN A 238 -21.59 -15.24 -6.46
CA GLN A 238 -21.61 -16.71 -6.54
C GLN A 238 -23.01 -17.31 -6.40
N MET A 239 -24.03 -16.47 -6.36
CA MET A 239 -25.40 -16.96 -6.25
C MET A 239 -25.89 -17.53 -7.57
N THR A 240 -26.84 -18.45 -7.49
CA THR A 240 -27.54 -18.88 -8.68
C THR A 240 -28.65 -17.91 -9.04
N THR A 241 -28.83 -17.65 -10.32
CA THR A 241 -29.92 -16.82 -10.83
C THR A 241 -30.63 -17.53 -11.97
N SER A 242 -31.95 -17.41 -12.01
CA SER A 242 -32.76 -17.86 -13.14
C SER A 242 -32.71 -16.87 -14.31
N LEU A 243 -32.10 -15.70 -14.12
CA LEU A 243 -32.02 -14.64 -15.12
C LEU A 243 -31.07 -14.97 -16.28
N PHE A 244 -30.02 -15.75 -16.03
CA PHE A 244 -29.00 -16.12 -17.01
C PHE A 244 -28.97 -17.64 -17.21
N GLY A 245 -28.80 -18.09 -18.46
CA GLY A 245 -28.94 -19.50 -18.85
C GLY A 245 -27.90 -20.46 -18.26
N ASP A 246 -26.77 -19.95 -17.77
CA ASP A 246 -25.74 -20.74 -17.06
C ASP A 246 -25.97 -20.79 -15.55
N GLY A 247 -27.07 -20.19 -15.08
CA GLY A 247 -27.44 -20.17 -13.68
C GLY A 247 -26.55 -19.27 -12.81
N ARG A 248 -25.58 -18.52 -13.35
CA ARG A 248 -24.61 -17.73 -12.54
C ARG A 248 -25.09 -16.29 -12.37
N ALA A 249 -25.10 -15.79 -11.13
CA ALA A 249 -25.42 -14.40 -10.83
C ALA A 249 -24.33 -13.42 -11.26
N MET A 250 -23.05 -13.77 -11.06
CA MET A 250 -21.95 -13.05 -11.69
C MET A 250 -21.73 -13.59 -13.08
N ARG A 251 -21.68 -12.67 -14.05
CA ARG A 251 -21.23 -12.99 -15.38
C ARG A 251 -19.70 -13.05 -15.35
N PRO A 252 -19.06 -14.17 -15.74
CA PRO A 252 -17.65 -14.11 -16.12
C PRO A 252 -17.51 -13.12 -17.28
N ASP A 253 -16.32 -12.55 -17.45
CA ASP A 253 -15.99 -11.91 -18.72
C ASP A 253 -16.26 -12.93 -19.81
N VAL A 254 -17.07 -12.56 -20.80
CA VAL A 254 -17.45 -13.52 -21.84
C VAL A 254 -16.16 -13.84 -22.61
N PRO A 255 -15.73 -15.11 -22.70
CA PRO A 255 -14.48 -15.44 -23.40
C PRO A 255 -14.51 -14.89 -24.82
N GLY A 256 -13.44 -14.22 -25.24
CA GLY A 256 -13.39 -13.50 -26.52
C GLY A 256 -14.14 -12.17 -26.54
N THR A 257 -14.61 -11.66 -25.41
CA THR A 257 -15.14 -10.29 -25.30
C THR A 257 -14.17 -9.38 -24.58
N ILE A 258 -14.09 -8.16 -25.09
CA ILE A 258 -13.30 -7.07 -24.52
C ILE A 258 -14.28 -5.94 -24.19
N ALA A 259 -14.00 -5.19 -23.12
CA ALA A 259 -14.87 -4.12 -22.64
C ALA A 259 -15.25 -3.16 -23.78
N ARG A 260 -16.49 -2.68 -23.80
CA ARG A 260 -17.02 -1.82 -24.88
C ARG A 260 -16.10 -0.60 -25.07
N GLY A 261 -15.56 -0.43 -26.28
CA GLY A 261 -14.59 0.63 -26.60
C GLY A 261 -13.11 0.29 -26.34
N GLN A 262 -12.80 -0.95 -25.94
CA GLN A 262 -11.43 -1.44 -25.74
C GLN A 262 -11.03 -2.56 -26.71
N PHE A 263 -11.98 -3.10 -27.47
CA PHE A 263 -11.66 -4.04 -28.55
C PHE A 263 -11.39 -3.24 -29.81
N ASP A 264 -10.16 -3.35 -30.30
CA ASP A 264 -9.85 -3.03 -31.68
C ASP A 264 -9.68 -4.37 -32.39
N GLU A 265 -10.37 -4.65 -33.49
CA GLU A 265 -10.20 -5.96 -34.18
C GLU A 265 -8.84 -6.05 -34.90
N ASP A 266 -8.12 -4.94 -34.93
CA ASP A 266 -6.83 -4.81 -35.60
C ASP A 266 -5.69 -5.45 -34.77
N LEU A 267 -5.12 -6.53 -35.30
CA LEU A 267 -3.95 -7.17 -34.71
C LEU A 267 -2.71 -6.29 -34.79
N ASP A 268 -2.63 -5.40 -35.77
CA ASP A 268 -1.53 -4.47 -35.94
C ASP A 268 -1.55 -3.44 -34.80
N PHE A 269 -2.75 -3.06 -34.34
CA PHE A 269 -2.94 -2.22 -33.16
C PHE A 269 -2.40 -2.88 -31.88
N TYR A 270 -2.56 -4.20 -31.71
CA TYR A 270 -2.09 -4.88 -30.49
C TYR A 270 -0.61 -5.24 -30.50
N THR A 271 -0.02 -5.42 -31.68
CA THR A 271 1.36 -5.92 -31.84
C THR A 271 2.35 -4.83 -32.27
N GLY A 272 1.87 -3.78 -32.94
CA GLY A 272 2.71 -2.80 -33.64
C GLY A 272 3.34 -3.35 -34.91
N ILE A 273 2.91 -4.51 -35.41
CA ILE A 273 3.44 -5.19 -36.59
C ILE A 273 2.35 -5.15 -37.66
N ASP A 274 2.72 -4.88 -38.91
CA ASP A 274 1.87 -5.14 -40.07
C ASP A 274 1.71 -6.66 -40.22
N MET A 275 0.62 -7.21 -39.70
CA MET A 275 0.41 -8.65 -39.62
C MET A 275 0.14 -9.26 -40.99
N GLU A 276 -0.34 -8.48 -41.96
CA GLU A 276 -0.55 -8.95 -43.33
C GLU A 276 0.80 -9.14 -44.04
N GLU A 277 1.69 -8.15 -43.95
CA GLU A 277 3.05 -8.24 -44.47
C GLU A 277 3.85 -9.33 -43.73
N LEU A 278 3.67 -9.46 -42.41
CA LEU A 278 4.31 -10.54 -41.66
C LEU A 278 3.80 -11.90 -42.13
N ALA A 279 2.50 -12.07 -42.34
CA ALA A 279 1.95 -13.34 -42.83
C ALA A 279 2.46 -13.69 -44.24
N ARG A 280 2.72 -12.70 -45.09
CA ARG A 280 3.33 -12.89 -46.42
C ARG A 280 4.80 -13.29 -46.32
N ARG A 281 5.56 -12.76 -45.36
CA ARG A 281 7.00 -13.07 -45.15
C ARG A 281 7.23 -14.35 -44.36
N ASP A 282 6.46 -14.56 -43.30
CA ASP A 282 6.57 -15.63 -42.31
C ASP A 282 5.19 -15.96 -41.72
N SER A 283 4.43 -16.78 -42.46
CA SER A 283 3.10 -17.22 -42.04
C SER A 283 3.10 -18.05 -40.75
N GLY A 284 4.23 -18.66 -40.37
CA GLY A 284 4.36 -19.47 -39.16
C GLY A 284 4.40 -18.56 -37.93
N ARG A 285 5.29 -17.57 -37.94
CA ARG A 285 5.39 -16.54 -36.90
C ARG A 285 4.11 -15.73 -36.76
N ALA A 286 3.45 -15.37 -37.87
CA ALA A 286 2.16 -14.69 -37.84
C ALA A 286 1.08 -15.52 -37.12
N ARG A 287 0.95 -16.82 -37.45
CA ARG A 287 0.01 -17.73 -36.79
C ARG A 287 0.27 -17.88 -35.29
N GLN A 288 1.54 -17.94 -34.90
CA GLN A 288 1.95 -18.03 -33.50
C GLN A 288 1.55 -16.79 -32.70
N LEU A 289 1.78 -15.59 -33.25
CA LEU A 289 1.38 -14.32 -32.62
C LEU A 289 -0.14 -14.21 -32.50
N VAL A 290 -0.88 -14.58 -33.54
CA VAL A 290 -2.35 -14.62 -33.49
C VAL A 290 -2.84 -15.59 -32.42
N ARG A 291 -2.25 -16.78 -32.31
CA ARG A 291 -2.60 -17.75 -31.27
C ARG A 291 -2.33 -17.19 -29.87
N ALA A 292 -1.14 -16.61 -29.65
CA ALA A 292 -0.77 -16.04 -28.35
C ALA A 292 -1.70 -14.90 -27.92
N LEU A 293 -2.21 -14.11 -28.88
CA LEU A 293 -3.11 -13.00 -28.58
C LEU A 293 -4.55 -13.45 -28.31
N LEU A 294 -5.04 -14.43 -29.07
CA LEU A 294 -6.43 -14.90 -28.99
C LEU A 294 -6.66 -15.96 -27.91
N ASN A 295 -5.64 -16.78 -27.63
CA ASN A 295 -5.69 -17.90 -26.68
C ASN A 295 -4.46 -17.88 -25.74
N PRO A 296 -4.32 -16.86 -24.88
CA PRO A 296 -3.15 -16.70 -24.02
C PRO A 296 -2.96 -17.84 -23.00
N ASP A 297 -4.03 -18.57 -22.67
CA ASP A 297 -4.02 -19.71 -21.73
C ASP A 297 -3.77 -21.07 -22.41
N ASP A 298 -3.52 -21.10 -23.72
CA ASP A 298 -3.22 -22.34 -24.44
C ASP A 298 -1.83 -22.87 -24.03
N PRO A 299 -1.71 -24.10 -23.50
CA PRO A 299 -0.45 -24.68 -23.02
C PRO A 299 0.62 -24.85 -24.11
N GLU A 300 0.27 -24.73 -25.40
CA GLU A 300 1.24 -24.71 -26.50
C GLU A 300 1.77 -23.30 -26.85
N THR A 301 1.30 -22.24 -26.17
CA THR A 301 1.78 -20.87 -26.38
C THR A 301 3.13 -20.69 -25.65
N PRO A 302 4.23 -20.37 -26.34
CA PRO A 302 5.53 -20.24 -25.70
C PRO A 302 5.62 -18.99 -24.82
N ALA A 303 6.32 -19.13 -23.70
CA ALA A 303 6.35 -18.16 -22.61
C ALA A 303 7.24 -16.93 -22.84
N ASP A 304 7.99 -16.82 -23.95
CA ASP A 304 8.82 -15.63 -24.27
C ASP A 304 9.23 -15.61 -25.76
N PRO A 305 9.30 -14.43 -26.43
CA PRO A 305 9.86 -14.30 -27.77
C PRO A 305 11.37 -14.07 -27.69
N ALA A 306 12.16 -15.13 -27.50
CA ALA A 306 13.61 -15.10 -27.70
C ALA A 306 13.98 -15.56 -29.13
N GLU A 307 15.05 -14.97 -29.65
CA GLU A 307 15.61 -15.01 -31.02
C GLU A 307 15.43 -16.30 -31.85
N PRO A 308 15.28 -16.20 -33.19
CA PRO A 308 15.13 -17.37 -34.05
C PRO A 308 16.45 -18.14 -34.14
N THR A 309 16.50 -19.33 -33.53
CA THR A 309 17.54 -20.32 -33.81
C THR A 309 17.23 -21.03 -35.13
N ALA A 310 18.20 -21.05 -36.05
CA ALA A 310 18.11 -21.69 -37.35
C ALA A 310 18.12 -23.24 -37.28
N GLY A 311 17.38 -23.88 -38.19
CA GLY A 311 17.39 -25.32 -38.52
C GLY A 311 16.10 -26.04 -38.07
N GLU A 312 15.40 -26.89 -38.82
CA GLU A 312 15.48 -27.56 -40.13
C GLU A 312 14.03 -27.98 -40.51
N PRO A 313 13.71 -28.38 -41.76
CA PRO A 313 12.34 -28.66 -42.16
C PRO A 313 11.90 -30.07 -41.73
N ALA A 314 10.74 -30.19 -41.09
CA ALA A 314 10.12 -31.50 -40.88
C ALA A 314 9.34 -31.92 -42.14
N GLU A 315 9.83 -32.98 -42.76
CA GLU A 315 9.20 -33.75 -43.83
C GLU A 315 7.82 -34.28 -43.43
N GLY A 316 6.93 -34.39 -44.40
CA GLY A 316 5.59 -34.90 -44.22
C GLY A 316 5.55 -36.41 -44.03
N ASP A 317 4.44 -36.89 -43.48
CA ASP A 317 3.94 -38.20 -43.84
C ASP A 317 2.41 -38.23 -43.78
N SER A 318 1.85 -38.91 -44.77
CA SER A 318 0.43 -39.01 -45.07
C SER A 318 0.04 -40.47 -45.14
N GLN A 319 -1.02 -40.90 -44.44
CA GLN A 319 -2.08 -41.85 -44.87
C GLN A 319 -2.87 -42.35 -43.64
N GLU A 320 -4.17 -42.06 -43.56
CA GLU A 320 -5.32 -42.89 -43.98
C GLU A 320 -5.58 -44.10 -43.05
N ASP A 321 -6.69 -44.05 -42.28
CA ASP A 321 -7.90 -44.86 -42.55
C ASP A 321 -8.90 -44.81 -41.37
N ALA A 322 -10.20 -44.85 -41.72
CA ALA A 322 -11.36 -44.89 -40.82
C ALA A 322 -12.12 -46.25 -40.98
N PRO A 323 -13.33 -46.46 -40.41
CA PRO A 323 -13.57 -47.19 -39.16
C PRO A 323 -14.48 -48.45 -39.31
N SER A 324 -14.64 -49.26 -38.26
CA SER A 324 -15.83 -50.13 -38.15
C SER A 324 -16.23 -50.53 -36.72
N SER A 325 -17.54 -50.70 -36.58
CA SER A 325 -18.38 -51.12 -35.45
C SER A 325 -18.15 -52.54 -34.93
N ASP A 326 -18.59 -52.83 -33.70
CA ASP A 326 -19.59 -53.87 -33.38
C ASP A 326 -19.93 -53.91 -31.86
N ASP A 327 -21.25 -53.92 -31.56
CA ASP A 327 -21.97 -54.10 -30.27
C ASP A 327 -21.77 -55.51 -29.63
N PRO A 328 -22.42 -55.96 -28.50
CA PRO A 328 -23.41 -55.35 -27.56
C PRO A 328 -23.20 -55.63 -26.03
N VAL A 329 -24.07 -54.98 -25.23
CA VAL A 329 -24.42 -55.09 -23.77
C VAL A 329 -25.16 -56.43 -23.46
N PRO A 330 -25.10 -57.09 -22.25
CA PRO A 330 -25.92 -56.72 -21.06
C PRO A 330 -25.49 -57.19 -19.63
N ALA A 331 -26.04 -56.50 -18.60
CA ALA A 331 -26.80 -57.03 -17.45
C ALA A 331 -26.55 -56.31 -16.09
N GLU A 332 -27.62 -55.77 -15.50
CA GLU A 332 -27.85 -55.55 -14.05
C GLU A 332 -28.21 -56.89 -13.35
N PRO A 333 -28.25 -57.08 -11.98
CA PRO A 333 -28.73 -56.12 -10.96
C PRO A 333 -28.06 -56.18 -9.55
N THR A 334 -28.41 -55.25 -8.64
CA THR A 334 -29.07 -55.57 -7.34
C THR A 334 -29.47 -54.32 -6.53
N THR A 335 -30.58 -54.51 -5.84
CA THR A 335 -31.43 -53.66 -4.99
C THR A 335 -30.86 -53.28 -3.63
N GLU A 336 -31.21 -52.09 -3.11
CA GLU A 336 -31.71 -51.90 -1.74
C GLU A 336 -32.43 -50.54 -1.57
N GLU A 337 -33.66 -50.59 -1.07
CA GLU A 337 -34.48 -49.52 -0.44
C GLU A 337 -35.13 -50.20 0.81
N PRO A 338 -35.71 -49.53 1.85
CA PRO A 338 -36.34 -48.20 1.81
C PRO A 338 -36.27 -47.35 3.12
N ALA A 339 -36.77 -46.11 3.09
CA ALA A 339 -37.65 -45.56 4.15
C ALA A 339 -38.38 -44.27 3.68
N LYS A 340 -39.69 -44.26 3.94
CA LYS A 340 -40.74 -43.30 3.53
C LYS A 340 -40.83 -42.05 4.43
N GLU A 341 -41.30 -40.93 3.87
CA GLU A 341 -42.19 -39.96 4.54
C GLU A 341 -43.24 -39.39 3.55
N ASP A 342 -44.40 -39.00 4.10
CA ASP A 342 -45.75 -38.83 3.52
C ASP A 342 -46.00 -37.55 2.65
N PRO A 343 -47.12 -37.47 1.88
CA PRO A 343 -47.43 -36.33 1.01
C PRO A 343 -48.31 -35.27 1.72
N PRO A 344 -48.20 -33.96 1.39
CA PRO A 344 -49.20 -32.99 1.81
C PRO A 344 -50.35 -32.91 0.80
N GLY A 345 -51.58 -32.92 1.36
CA GLY A 345 -52.84 -32.82 0.62
C GLY A 345 -53.31 -31.39 0.33
N ASP A 346 -54.22 -31.33 -0.63
CA ASP A 346 -55.27 -30.35 -0.96
C ASP A 346 -55.12 -28.88 -0.54
N ALA A 347 -54.97 -28.03 -1.57
CA ALA A 347 -55.15 -26.58 -1.51
C ALA A 347 -56.62 -26.18 -1.72
N PRO A 348 -57.19 -25.23 -0.96
CA PRO A 348 -58.48 -24.64 -1.27
C PRO A 348 -58.35 -23.48 -2.26
N LYS A 349 -59.35 -23.40 -3.14
CA LYS A 349 -59.55 -22.43 -4.23
C LYS A 349 -59.95 -21.04 -3.66
N PRO A 350 -59.47 -19.90 -4.20
CA PRO A 350 -59.97 -18.59 -3.81
C PRO A 350 -61.24 -18.21 -4.59
N GLU A 351 -62.21 -17.64 -3.88
CA GLU A 351 -63.46 -17.08 -4.40
C GLU A 351 -63.30 -15.59 -4.78
N ASP A 352 -63.97 -15.20 -5.87
CA ASP A 352 -64.10 -13.84 -6.39
C ASP A 352 -64.84 -12.89 -5.43
N PRO A 353 -64.57 -11.56 -5.53
CA PRO A 353 -65.61 -10.58 -5.28
C PRO A 353 -65.79 -9.62 -6.47
N THR A 354 -67.04 -9.49 -6.90
CA THR A 354 -67.56 -8.41 -7.77
C THR A 354 -68.53 -7.51 -6.96
N PRO A 355 -69.02 -6.36 -7.46
CA PRO A 355 -68.59 -5.03 -7.04
C PRO A 355 -69.71 -4.19 -6.40
N ALA A 356 -69.36 -3.06 -5.79
CA ALA A 356 -70.33 -2.01 -5.46
C ALA A 356 -69.73 -0.60 -5.67
N GLU A 357 -70.27 0.11 -6.66
CA GLU A 357 -70.28 1.58 -6.82
C GLU A 357 -71.75 2.07 -6.62
N PRO A 358 -72.14 3.38 -6.69
CA PRO A 358 -71.41 4.64 -6.98
C PRO A 358 -71.82 5.86 -6.10
N THR A 359 -71.18 7.02 -6.30
CA THR A 359 -71.74 8.40 -6.41
C THR A 359 -70.56 9.39 -6.52
N GLY A 360 -70.26 9.97 -7.70
CA GLY A 360 -70.81 11.23 -8.29
C GLY A 360 -69.95 12.43 -7.84
N ASP A 361 -69.29 13.26 -8.65
CA ASP A 361 -69.65 13.86 -9.95
C ASP A 361 -68.41 14.19 -10.82
N THR A 362 -68.60 14.10 -12.14
CA THR A 362 -67.68 14.47 -13.23
C THR A 362 -67.82 15.97 -13.59
N PRO A 363 -66.89 16.57 -14.36
CA PRO A 363 -67.14 16.64 -15.81
C PRO A 363 -65.91 16.37 -16.71
N GLU A 364 -66.26 15.96 -17.92
CA GLU A 364 -65.48 15.34 -19.01
C GLU A 364 -64.99 16.40 -20.05
N PRO A 365 -64.50 16.06 -21.26
CA PRO A 365 -63.09 15.89 -21.63
C PRO A 365 -62.61 16.83 -22.78
N THR A 366 -61.31 16.82 -23.08
CA THR A 366 -60.81 17.08 -24.45
C THR A 366 -59.56 16.25 -24.77
N ASP A 367 -59.64 15.54 -25.90
CA ASP A 367 -58.65 14.76 -26.65
C ASP A 367 -57.35 15.56 -26.97
N PRO A 368 -56.19 14.91 -27.19
CA PRO A 368 -55.80 14.70 -28.59
C PRO A 368 -55.02 13.40 -28.92
N SER A 369 -55.16 13.03 -30.20
CA SER A 369 -54.41 12.06 -31.03
C SER A 369 -52.89 12.31 -31.15
N PRO A 370 -52.12 11.36 -31.75
CA PRO A 370 -50.67 11.21 -31.56
C PRO A 370 -49.83 11.97 -32.59
N GLU A 371 -48.70 12.52 -32.15
CA GLU A 371 -47.66 13.08 -33.04
C GLU A 371 -46.31 12.39 -32.79
N SER A 372 -45.60 12.09 -33.88
CA SER A 372 -44.36 11.32 -33.94
C SER A 372 -43.15 12.10 -33.38
N PRO A 373 -42.08 11.41 -32.91
CA PRO A 373 -40.95 12.07 -32.27
C PRO A 373 -39.99 12.72 -33.28
N GLN A 374 -39.61 13.97 -33.00
CA GLN A 374 -38.47 14.67 -33.60
C GLN A 374 -37.22 14.52 -32.70
N PRO A 375 -36.00 14.52 -33.26
CA PRO A 375 -34.76 14.29 -32.53
C PRO A 375 -34.24 15.58 -31.86
N GLU A 376 -33.95 15.53 -30.56
CA GLU A 376 -33.30 16.63 -29.84
C GLU A 376 -31.77 16.48 -29.83
N THR A 377 -31.09 17.58 -30.12
CA THR A 377 -29.64 17.76 -30.14
C THR A 377 -29.05 17.97 -28.73
N PRO A 378 -27.80 17.56 -28.45
CA PRO A 378 -27.18 17.72 -27.13
C PRO A 378 -26.79 19.18 -26.84
N ALA A 379 -27.04 19.62 -25.61
CA ALA A 379 -26.66 20.94 -25.09
C ALA A 379 -25.15 21.03 -24.78
N GLU A 380 -24.55 22.15 -25.16
CA GLU A 380 -23.17 22.55 -24.89
C GLU A 380 -22.94 22.90 -23.40
N ASP A 381 -21.85 22.39 -22.85
CA ASP A 381 -21.31 22.70 -21.52
C ASP A 381 -20.48 24.00 -21.59
N GLN A 382 -20.83 25.01 -20.79
CA GLN A 382 -19.99 26.21 -20.60
C GLN A 382 -19.15 26.09 -19.32
N PRO A 383 -17.85 26.42 -19.34
CA PRO A 383 -17.00 26.40 -18.15
C PRO A 383 -17.25 27.63 -17.26
N PRO A 384 -17.06 27.52 -15.93
CA PRO A 384 -17.33 28.62 -15.00
C PRO A 384 -16.24 29.70 -15.02
N THR A 385 -16.68 30.95 -14.98
CA THR A 385 -15.87 32.17 -14.91
C THR A 385 -15.19 32.37 -13.56
N GLU A 386 -13.86 32.51 -13.55
CA GLU A 386 -13.07 32.96 -12.39
C GLU A 386 -13.23 34.48 -12.16
N LYS A 387 -13.34 34.89 -10.89
CA LYS A 387 -13.22 36.30 -10.45
C LYS A 387 -11.82 36.54 -9.85
N PRO A 388 -11.21 37.72 -10.03
CA PRO A 388 -9.86 37.99 -9.55
C PRO A 388 -9.84 38.39 -8.07
N VAL A 389 -8.83 37.92 -7.35
CA VAL A 389 -8.52 38.35 -5.98
C VAL A 389 -7.52 39.50 -6.04
N GLU A 390 -7.89 40.62 -5.41
CA GLU A 390 -7.10 41.84 -5.30
C GLU A 390 -5.90 41.70 -4.33
N GLU A 391 -4.87 42.47 -4.66
CA GLU A 391 -3.59 42.68 -3.98
C GLU A 391 -3.79 43.55 -2.72
N MET A 392 -3.17 43.20 -1.59
CA MET A 392 -3.00 44.12 -0.45
C MET A 392 -1.61 43.97 0.18
N LYS A 393 -0.91 45.10 0.31
CA LYS A 393 0.43 45.30 0.87
C LYS A 393 0.37 45.89 2.30
N ASP A 394 1.40 45.53 3.08
CA ASP A 394 2.12 46.23 4.18
C ASP A 394 1.48 46.50 5.59
N GLU A 395 1.91 45.68 6.56
CA GLU A 395 2.46 45.93 7.95
C GLU A 395 1.74 46.78 9.04
N PRO A 396 2.10 46.73 10.37
CA PRO A 396 3.18 46.01 11.08
C PRO A 396 2.86 45.29 12.44
N ALA A 397 3.82 44.45 12.86
CA ALA A 397 4.36 44.15 14.22
C ALA A 397 3.46 43.78 15.44
N ALA A 398 3.71 42.58 16.00
CA ALA A 398 3.82 42.34 17.46
C ALA A 398 4.55 41.01 17.80
N THR A 399 5.82 41.15 18.22
CA THR A 399 6.51 40.54 19.38
C THR A 399 6.68 39.01 19.52
N GLU A 400 7.97 38.58 19.52
CA GLU A 400 8.54 37.26 19.87
C GLU A 400 8.36 36.85 21.36
N PRO A 401 8.64 35.56 21.69
CA PRO A 401 9.69 35.32 22.66
C PRO A 401 10.77 34.32 22.21
N ALA A 402 11.96 34.59 22.72
CA ALA A 402 13.28 34.03 22.44
C ALA A 402 13.50 32.56 22.90
N PRO A 403 14.63 31.93 22.51
CA PRO A 403 14.82 30.47 22.42
C PRO A 403 15.60 29.85 23.59
N ALA A 404 15.57 28.52 23.70
CA ALA A 404 16.50 27.73 24.51
C ALA A 404 16.59 26.29 23.95
N PRO A 405 17.66 25.52 24.25
CA PRO A 405 19.04 25.73 23.81
C PRO A 405 19.60 24.50 23.05
N GLU A 406 20.81 24.70 22.53
CA GLU A 406 21.64 23.84 21.69
C GLU A 406 21.88 22.40 22.19
N SER A 407 21.93 21.45 21.24
CA SER A 407 22.71 20.22 21.38
C SER A 407 23.51 19.92 20.10
N GLU A 408 24.82 20.08 20.23
CA GLU A 408 25.87 19.64 19.29
C GLU A 408 26.23 18.15 19.53
N PRO A 409 27.03 17.48 18.67
CA PRO A 409 26.54 16.55 17.66
C PRO A 409 26.79 15.08 18.03
N ALA A 410 25.98 14.16 17.51
CA ALA A 410 26.24 12.74 17.64
C ALA A 410 27.48 12.34 16.81
N ALA A 411 28.47 11.82 17.53
CA ALA A 411 29.72 11.30 17.02
C ALA A 411 29.53 10.12 16.06
N ALA A 412 30.47 10.04 15.11
CA ALA A 412 30.66 8.95 14.18
C ALA A 412 30.76 7.58 14.87
N SER A 413 30.14 6.57 14.28
CA SER A 413 30.39 5.17 14.55
C SER A 413 30.88 4.48 13.27
N GLU A 414 32.13 4.05 13.30
CA GLU A 414 32.81 3.20 12.32
C GLU A 414 32.13 1.81 12.16
N PRO A 415 32.38 1.09 11.05
CA PRO A 415 31.65 -0.12 10.68
C PRO A 415 32.18 -1.37 11.41
N ALA A 416 31.26 -2.29 11.73
CA ALA A 416 31.59 -3.62 12.24
C ALA A 416 31.97 -4.60 11.09
N PRO A 417 32.74 -5.66 11.36
CA PRO A 417 33.65 -6.28 10.40
C PRO A 417 33.03 -7.36 9.52
N ALA A 418 33.74 -7.67 8.43
CA ALA A 418 33.48 -8.73 7.48
C ALA A 418 33.44 -10.13 8.11
N THR A 419 32.49 -10.96 7.66
CA THR A 419 32.47 -12.40 7.90
C THR A 419 32.92 -13.12 6.62
N GLU A 420 33.94 -13.95 6.75
CA GLU A 420 34.51 -14.83 5.73
C GLU A 420 33.53 -15.95 5.26
N PRO A 421 33.77 -16.56 4.08
CA PRO A 421 32.85 -17.49 3.45
C PRO A 421 33.01 -18.93 3.97
N ALA A 422 31.90 -19.67 3.99
CA ALA A 422 31.87 -21.11 4.27
C ALA A 422 32.17 -21.96 3.01
N PRO A 423 32.61 -23.23 3.16
CA PRO A 423 33.63 -23.83 2.29
C PRO A 423 33.11 -24.72 1.15
N ALA A 424 34.07 -25.05 0.29
CA ALA A 424 34.03 -25.95 -0.86
C ALA A 424 33.52 -27.37 -0.55
N ASN A 425 32.83 -27.96 -1.53
CA ASN A 425 32.66 -29.40 -1.67
C ASN A 425 33.52 -29.91 -2.84
N GLU A 426 34.45 -30.82 -2.55
CA GLU A 426 35.15 -31.73 -3.48
C GLU A 426 34.33 -33.06 -3.61
N PRO A 427 34.79 -34.11 -4.33
CA PRO A 427 34.67 -34.27 -5.77
C PRO A 427 33.97 -35.60 -6.14
N THR A 428 33.49 -35.73 -7.39
CA THR A 428 33.21 -37.06 -7.98
C THR A 428 33.90 -37.17 -9.33
N THR A 429 34.80 -38.14 -9.44
CA THR A 429 35.60 -38.55 -10.61
C THR A 429 34.94 -39.79 -11.28
N PRO A 430 35.48 -40.38 -12.38
CA PRO A 430 35.07 -40.11 -13.77
C PRO A 430 34.70 -41.40 -14.56
N SER A 431 34.20 -41.28 -15.79
CA SER A 431 34.44 -42.33 -16.82
C SER A 431 34.18 -41.85 -18.26
N GLU A 432 35.29 -41.75 -18.99
CA GLU A 432 35.69 -41.90 -20.42
C GLU A 432 34.78 -41.71 -21.68
N PRO A 433 35.41 -41.44 -22.86
CA PRO A 433 34.88 -40.64 -23.97
C PRO A 433 34.80 -41.39 -25.32
N ALA A 434 34.29 -40.70 -26.36
CA ALA A 434 34.72 -40.80 -27.78
C ALA A 434 33.89 -39.83 -28.66
N PRO A 435 34.34 -39.46 -29.89
CA PRO A 435 35.69 -39.16 -30.37
C PRO A 435 35.79 -37.77 -31.05
N ALA A 436 37.02 -37.39 -31.40
CA ALA A 436 37.36 -36.13 -32.06
C ALA A 436 37.14 -36.15 -33.58
N ASP A 437 36.78 -34.99 -34.14
CA ASP A 437 37.04 -34.59 -35.53
C ASP A 437 37.50 -33.11 -35.57
N GLU A 438 38.21 -32.79 -36.65
CA GLU A 438 39.30 -31.82 -36.88
C GLU A 438 39.10 -30.31 -36.61
N PRO A 439 40.19 -29.52 -36.46
CA PRO A 439 40.11 -28.10 -36.14
C PRO A 439 39.79 -27.26 -37.38
N ALA A 440 38.73 -26.46 -37.31
CA ALA A 440 38.49 -25.39 -38.26
C ALA A 440 39.54 -24.27 -38.08
N ALA A 441 40.08 -23.81 -39.20
CA ALA A 441 41.19 -22.87 -39.31
C ALA A 441 40.93 -21.51 -38.62
N GLU A 442 41.97 -20.97 -37.98
CA GLU A 442 42.01 -19.58 -37.50
C GLU A 442 41.87 -18.59 -38.66
N PRO A 443 41.00 -17.57 -38.57
CA PRO A 443 40.95 -16.52 -39.57
C PRO A 443 42.16 -15.57 -39.39
N THR A 444 42.84 -15.33 -40.50
CA THR A 444 43.98 -14.41 -40.58
C THR A 444 43.58 -12.96 -40.26
N ALA A 445 44.53 -12.21 -39.70
CA ALA A 445 44.42 -10.83 -39.20
C ALA A 445 44.14 -9.73 -40.26
N ALA A 446 43.23 -9.96 -41.21
CA ALA A 446 42.88 -8.99 -42.26
C ALA A 446 41.42 -8.49 -42.24
N ASP A 447 40.53 -9.00 -41.38
CA ASP A 447 39.12 -8.57 -41.30
C ASP A 447 38.77 -7.74 -40.06
N ALA A 448 39.76 -7.08 -39.45
CA ALA A 448 39.58 -6.34 -38.19
C ALA A 448 38.93 -4.95 -38.33
N ASN A 449 38.17 -4.65 -39.40
CA ASN A 449 37.51 -3.35 -39.51
C ASN A 449 36.17 -3.36 -40.27
N VAL A 450 35.28 -4.30 -39.95
CA VAL A 450 33.85 -4.18 -40.23
C VAL A 450 33.12 -4.26 -38.88
N PRO A 451 32.41 -3.22 -38.43
CA PRO A 451 31.58 -3.35 -37.23
C PRO A 451 30.55 -4.46 -37.46
N PRO A 452 30.27 -5.32 -36.46
CA PRO A 452 29.27 -6.36 -36.62
C PRO A 452 27.93 -5.71 -36.97
N THR A 453 27.46 -5.94 -38.19
CA THR A 453 26.11 -5.57 -38.60
C THR A 453 25.15 -6.37 -37.73
N MET A 454 24.38 -5.69 -36.89
CA MET A 454 23.24 -6.29 -36.20
C MET A 454 22.42 -7.04 -37.26
N PRO A 455 21.92 -8.27 -36.98
CA PRO A 455 21.04 -8.95 -37.92
C PRO A 455 19.90 -7.99 -38.29
N GLU A 456 19.70 -7.77 -39.59
CA GLU A 456 18.68 -6.84 -40.06
C GLU A 456 17.33 -7.26 -39.50
N ASP A 457 16.66 -6.34 -38.81
CA ASP A 457 15.34 -6.57 -38.27
C ASP A 457 14.35 -6.67 -39.43
N THR A 458 13.99 -7.90 -39.79
CA THR A 458 13.10 -8.22 -40.92
C THR A 458 11.61 -8.07 -40.56
N THR A 459 11.29 -7.74 -39.31
CA THR A 459 9.92 -7.60 -38.84
C THR A 459 9.25 -6.39 -39.51
N PRO A 460 8.10 -6.56 -40.18
CA PRO A 460 7.40 -5.45 -40.82
C PRO A 460 6.64 -4.64 -39.75
N TRP A 461 7.33 -3.73 -39.07
CA TRP A 461 6.71 -2.85 -38.09
C TRP A 461 5.76 -1.85 -38.74
N LEU A 462 4.68 -1.49 -38.03
CA LEU A 462 3.86 -0.35 -38.43
C LEU A 462 4.69 0.93 -38.49
N GLU A 463 4.67 1.60 -39.64
CA GLU A 463 5.42 2.85 -39.85
C GLU A 463 4.91 3.99 -38.96
N ARG A 464 3.58 4.08 -38.81
CA ARG A 464 2.90 5.19 -38.12
C ARG A 464 1.93 4.70 -37.07
N ASN A 465 1.73 5.53 -36.07
CA ASN A 465 0.71 5.35 -35.05
C ASN A 465 -0.68 5.20 -35.69
N PRO A 466 -1.41 4.10 -35.42
CA PRO A 466 -2.73 3.86 -35.99
C PRO A 466 -3.81 4.77 -35.38
N LEU A 467 -3.55 5.41 -34.23
CA LEU A 467 -4.50 6.32 -33.59
C LEU A 467 -4.47 7.71 -34.22
N ALA A 468 -5.64 8.31 -34.40
CA ALA A 468 -5.77 9.71 -34.83
C ALA A 468 -5.13 10.65 -33.80
N LEU A 469 -4.17 11.46 -34.24
CA LEU A 469 -3.49 12.42 -33.38
C LEU A 469 -4.47 13.54 -32.96
N SER A 470 -4.72 13.65 -31.66
CA SER A 470 -5.52 14.70 -31.05
C SER A 470 -4.80 15.30 -29.83
N VAL A 471 -5.23 16.47 -29.37
CA VAL A 471 -4.70 17.09 -28.14
C VAL A 471 -4.93 16.18 -26.94
N GLU A 472 -6.12 15.57 -26.84
CA GLU A 472 -6.45 14.61 -25.78
C GLU A 472 -5.52 13.39 -25.78
N LEU A 473 -5.24 12.82 -26.97
CA LEU A 473 -4.30 11.69 -27.09
C LEU A 473 -2.89 12.12 -26.66
N MET A 474 -2.47 13.33 -27.02
CA MET A 474 -1.17 13.87 -26.66
C MET A 474 -1.03 14.10 -25.15
N GLU A 475 -2.05 14.68 -24.50
CA GLU A 475 -2.09 14.87 -23.05
C GLU A 475 -2.13 13.55 -22.29
N ARG A 476 -2.88 12.58 -22.81
CA ARG A 476 -2.89 11.21 -22.28
C ARG A 476 -1.51 10.56 -22.39
N GLY A 477 -0.88 10.69 -23.56
CA GLY A 477 0.47 10.20 -23.82
C GLY A 477 1.51 10.80 -22.89
N LYS A 478 1.45 12.14 -22.69
CA LYS A 478 2.30 12.86 -21.74
C LYS A 478 2.13 12.33 -20.33
N THR A 479 0.90 12.22 -19.86
CA THR A 479 0.58 11.75 -18.50
C THR A 479 1.16 10.36 -18.28
N GLN A 480 0.95 9.44 -19.23
CA GLN A 480 1.45 8.07 -19.11
C GLN A 480 2.97 8.00 -19.21
N PHE A 481 3.59 8.81 -20.06
CA PHE A 481 5.05 8.92 -20.14
C PHE A 481 5.66 9.42 -18.82
N GLU A 482 5.07 10.46 -18.21
CA GLU A 482 5.54 11.00 -16.93
C GLU A 482 5.45 9.97 -15.80
N ILE A 483 4.40 9.15 -15.79
CA ILE A 483 4.21 8.07 -14.79
C ILE A 483 5.23 6.94 -14.98
N TYR A 484 5.35 6.41 -16.20
CA TYR A 484 6.06 5.15 -16.43
C TYR A 484 7.48 5.30 -16.98
N CYS A 485 7.72 6.33 -17.82
CA CYS A 485 8.93 6.41 -18.63
C CYS A 485 9.93 7.47 -18.12
N ALA A 486 9.44 8.62 -17.61
CA ALA A 486 10.28 9.76 -17.24
C ALA A 486 11.25 9.46 -16.09
N THR A 487 10.91 8.51 -15.22
CA THR A 487 11.78 8.05 -14.13
C THR A 487 13.14 7.51 -14.62
N CYS A 488 13.16 6.92 -15.83
CA CYS A 488 14.38 6.45 -16.50
C CYS A 488 14.86 7.41 -17.60
N HIS A 489 13.94 7.88 -18.46
CA HIS A 489 14.29 8.68 -19.63
C HIS A 489 14.34 10.20 -19.40
N GLY A 490 13.91 10.68 -18.23
CA GLY A 490 13.74 12.11 -17.94
C GLY A 490 12.48 12.67 -18.58
N ASN A 491 11.96 13.78 -18.03
CA ASN A 491 10.76 14.44 -18.57
C ASN A 491 10.99 14.99 -19.98
N ASP A 492 12.24 15.26 -20.33
CA ASP A 492 12.66 15.75 -21.64
C ASP A 492 13.18 14.63 -22.56
N GLY A 493 13.13 13.35 -22.15
CA GLY A 493 13.55 12.22 -22.99
C GLY A 493 15.06 12.10 -23.23
N ARG A 494 15.92 12.81 -22.47
CA ARG A 494 17.39 12.78 -22.66
C ARG A 494 18.10 11.59 -22.02
N GLY A 495 17.39 10.64 -21.42
CA GLY A 495 17.97 9.49 -20.74
C GLY A 495 18.60 9.87 -19.38
N ASN A 496 18.21 11.00 -18.80
CA ASN A 496 18.78 11.58 -17.57
C ASN A 496 17.80 11.46 -16.37
N GLY A 497 16.90 10.47 -16.40
CA GLY A 497 15.94 10.23 -15.33
C GLY A 497 16.59 9.97 -13.97
N LEU A 498 15.80 10.03 -12.90
CA LEU A 498 16.28 9.82 -11.52
C LEU A 498 17.00 8.48 -11.35
N VAL A 499 16.52 7.42 -12.03
CA VAL A 499 17.16 6.10 -11.98
C VAL A 499 18.56 6.15 -12.59
N ASN A 500 18.71 6.76 -13.77
CA ASN A 500 20.01 6.88 -14.41
C ASN A 500 20.98 7.75 -13.57
N ARG A 501 20.51 8.88 -13.03
CA ARG A 501 21.34 9.75 -12.16
C ARG A 501 21.82 9.03 -10.91
N ARG A 502 20.95 8.23 -10.29
CA ARG A 502 21.32 7.39 -9.14
C ARG A 502 22.34 6.33 -9.53
N ALA A 503 22.12 5.63 -10.65
CA ALA A 503 23.00 4.56 -11.12
C ALA A 503 24.41 5.08 -11.46
N GLN A 504 24.51 6.25 -12.09
CA GLN A 504 25.78 6.93 -12.34
C GLN A 504 26.50 7.31 -11.04
N ARG A 505 25.76 7.81 -10.03
CA ARG A 505 26.35 8.19 -8.72
C ARG A 505 26.95 7.01 -7.97
N ILE A 506 26.33 5.83 -8.06
CA ILE A 506 26.83 4.62 -7.36
C ILE A 506 27.80 3.79 -8.21
N LEU A 507 28.20 4.29 -9.39
CA LEU A 507 29.10 3.59 -10.32
C LEU A 507 28.66 2.14 -10.59
N ALA A 508 27.35 1.93 -10.82
CA ALA A 508 26.81 0.60 -11.07
C ALA A 508 27.42 0.01 -12.35
N THR A 509 28.28 -1.00 -12.19
CA THR A 509 29.11 -1.59 -13.26
C THR A 509 28.29 -2.23 -14.40
N ALA A 510 27.06 -2.66 -14.12
CA ALA A 510 26.16 -3.28 -15.10
C ALA A 510 25.09 -2.32 -15.65
N TRP A 511 25.14 -1.03 -15.31
CA TRP A 511 24.14 -0.05 -15.75
C TRP A 511 24.44 0.48 -17.14
N VAL A 512 23.43 0.43 -18.02
CA VAL A 512 23.47 1.08 -19.33
C VAL A 512 22.54 2.27 -19.28
N GLN A 513 23.06 3.46 -19.62
CA GLN A 513 22.25 4.66 -19.68
C GLN A 513 21.08 4.46 -20.66
N PRO A 514 19.84 4.80 -20.26
CA PRO A 514 18.70 4.80 -21.18
C PRO A 514 18.99 5.69 -22.39
N SER A 515 18.69 5.20 -23.59
CA SER A 515 18.90 5.98 -24.82
C SER A 515 18.14 7.31 -24.75
N SER A 516 18.75 8.36 -25.29
CA SER A 516 18.02 9.61 -25.51
C SER A 516 17.08 9.41 -26.70
N MET A 517 15.83 9.81 -26.51
CA MET A 517 14.80 9.71 -27.55
C MET A 517 15.05 10.67 -28.72
N HIS A 518 15.97 11.63 -28.58
CA HIS A 518 16.36 12.60 -29.60
C HIS A 518 17.47 12.10 -30.53
N GLN A 519 17.93 10.86 -30.38
CA GLN A 519 18.93 10.28 -31.27
C GLN A 519 18.35 10.06 -32.67
N ASP A 520 19.09 10.39 -33.71
CA ASP A 520 18.67 10.25 -35.12
C ASP A 520 18.23 8.81 -35.45
N THR A 521 18.87 7.82 -34.83
CA THR A 521 18.54 6.39 -35.00
C THR A 521 17.20 5.98 -34.40
N LEU A 522 16.55 6.84 -33.61
CA LEU A 522 15.24 6.61 -33.00
C LEU A 522 14.14 7.52 -33.59
N LEU A 523 14.49 8.37 -34.57
CA LEU A 523 13.51 9.18 -35.30
C LEU A 523 12.67 8.31 -36.24
N ALA A 524 11.55 8.84 -36.72
CA ALA A 524 10.53 8.08 -37.44
C ALA A 524 11.07 7.37 -38.69
N ASP A 525 12.04 7.97 -39.39
CA ASP A 525 12.62 7.43 -40.62
C ASP A 525 13.48 6.17 -40.40
N ALA A 526 14.11 6.04 -39.22
CA ALA A 526 14.99 4.93 -38.88
C ALA A 526 14.33 3.92 -37.93
N TYR A 527 13.31 4.35 -37.20
CA TYR A 527 12.70 3.57 -36.14
C TYR A 527 11.18 3.73 -36.19
N PRO A 528 10.45 2.79 -36.80
CA PRO A 528 9.00 2.85 -36.97
C PRO A 528 8.22 2.96 -35.65
N ASP A 529 7.04 3.57 -35.68
CA ASP A 529 6.17 3.73 -34.50
C ASP A 529 5.79 2.39 -33.86
N GLY A 530 5.52 1.38 -34.68
CA GLY A 530 5.23 0.01 -34.22
C GLY A 530 6.38 -0.64 -33.46
N LYS A 531 7.62 -0.31 -33.83
CA LYS A 531 8.81 -0.78 -33.11
C LYS A 531 8.97 -0.10 -31.75
N LEU A 532 8.60 1.19 -31.65
CA LEU A 532 8.55 1.89 -30.36
C LEU A 532 7.48 1.29 -29.46
N PHE A 533 6.28 1.04 -30.03
CA PHE A 533 5.19 0.38 -29.32
C PHE A 533 5.61 -1.00 -28.78
N SER A 534 6.27 -1.81 -29.61
CA SER A 534 6.78 -3.13 -29.21
C SER A 534 7.86 -3.03 -28.14
N THR A 535 8.76 -2.06 -28.23
CA THR A 535 9.78 -1.81 -27.21
C THR A 535 9.17 -1.43 -25.86
N ILE A 536 8.10 -0.63 -25.85
CA ILE A 536 7.36 -0.30 -24.62
C ILE A 536 6.65 -1.55 -24.09
N SER A 537 6.05 -2.35 -24.97
CA SER A 537 5.26 -3.53 -24.59
C SER A 537 6.14 -4.64 -24.01
N ASN A 538 7.22 -4.98 -24.71
CA ASN A 538 8.04 -6.16 -24.47
C ASN A 538 9.37 -5.84 -23.76
N GLY A 539 9.78 -4.57 -23.74
CA GLY A 539 11.08 -4.15 -23.21
C GLY A 539 12.22 -4.35 -24.21
N ILE A 540 13.40 -3.85 -23.84
CA ILE A 540 14.63 -4.04 -24.62
C ILE A 540 15.86 -3.98 -23.72
N ARG A 541 16.74 -4.97 -23.79
CA ARG A 541 17.95 -5.08 -22.96
C ARG A 541 17.64 -5.01 -21.46
N LYS A 542 17.90 -3.86 -20.82
CA LYS A 542 17.65 -3.61 -19.38
C LYS A 542 16.36 -2.84 -19.13
N MET A 543 15.67 -2.39 -20.18
CA MET A 543 14.35 -1.80 -20.08
C MET A 543 13.31 -2.91 -19.94
N PRO A 544 12.50 -2.93 -18.87
CA PRO A 544 11.43 -3.91 -18.71
C PRO A 544 10.29 -3.67 -19.70
N GLY A 545 9.52 -4.73 -19.98
CA GLY A 545 8.26 -4.63 -20.72
C GLY A 545 7.13 -4.11 -19.84
N TYR A 546 6.28 -3.24 -20.40
CA TYR A 546 5.16 -2.61 -19.69
C TYR A 546 3.78 -3.12 -20.16
N ALA A 547 3.73 -4.24 -20.91
CA ALA A 547 2.50 -4.74 -21.50
C ALA A 547 1.37 -5.01 -20.47
N SER A 548 1.73 -5.47 -19.27
CA SER A 548 0.79 -5.78 -18.18
C SER A 548 0.36 -4.57 -17.36
N GLN A 549 1.05 -3.42 -17.51
CA GLN A 549 0.86 -2.22 -16.69
C GLN A 549 0.20 -1.06 -17.45
N ILE A 550 0.42 -0.98 -18.77
CA ILE A 550 -0.05 0.12 -19.62
C ILE A 550 -0.97 -0.46 -20.69
N SER A 551 -2.18 0.07 -20.85
CA SER A 551 -3.12 -0.38 -21.89
C SER A 551 -2.56 -0.16 -23.32
N VAL A 552 -3.02 -0.93 -24.30
CA VAL A 552 -2.55 -0.86 -25.70
C VAL A 552 -2.71 0.56 -26.27
N LYS A 553 -3.90 1.16 -26.08
CA LYS A 553 -4.19 2.54 -26.49
C LYS A 553 -3.25 3.55 -25.83
N ASP A 554 -2.95 3.37 -24.54
CA ASP A 554 -2.03 4.24 -23.81
C ASP A 554 -0.58 4.08 -24.26
N ARG A 555 -0.15 2.87 -24.64
CA ARG A 555 1.17 2.65 -25.24
C ARG A 555 1.30 3.41 -26.57
N TRP A 556 0.27 3.38 -27.42
CA TRP A 556 0.23 4.22 -28.62
C TRP A 556 0.18 5.72 -28.32
N ALA A 557 -0.53 6.14 -27.27
CA ALA A 557 -0.51 7.54 -26.82
C ALA A 557 0.90 7.97 -26.38
N ILE A 558 1.63 7.10 -25.67
CA ILE A 558 3.04 7.33 -25.31
C ILE A 558 3.90 7.47 -26.57
N VAL A 559 3.72 6.61 -27.59
CA VAL A 559 4.45 6.72 -28.87
C VAL A 559 4.20 8.09 -29.51
N ALA A 560 2.95 8.57 -29.57
CA ALA A 560 2.64 9.91 -30.07
C ALA A 560 3.37 11.01 -29.28
N TYR A 561 3.41 10.89 -27.95
CA TYR A 561 4.13 11.85 -27.11
C TYR A 561 5.65 11.79 -27.28
N VAL A 562 6.24 10.60 -27.48
CA VAL A 562 7.66 10.46 -27.80
C VAL A 562 7.98 11.17 -29.12
N ARG A 563 7.11 11.06 -30.14
CA ARG A 563 7.26 11.84 -31.38
C ARG A 563 7.14 13.34 -31.17
N ALA A 564 6.24 13.78 -30.29
CA ALA A 564 6.15 15.19 -29.93
C ALA A 564 7.41 15.68 -29.20
N LEU A 565 8.01 14.87 -28.33
CA LEU A 565 9.30 15.19 -27.70
C LEU A 565 10.41 15.33 -28.74
N GLN A 566 10.51 14.41 -29.70
CA GLN A 566 11.46 14.50 -30.81
C GLN A 566 11.25 15.76 -31.65
N ALA A 567 10.00 16.03 -32.05
CA ALA A 567 9.65 17.23 -32.81
C ALA A 567 9.96 18.52 -32.01
N SER A 568 9.81 18.52 -30.68
CA SER A 568 10.11 19.71 -29.86
C SER A 568 11.56 20.17 -29.94
N GLN A 569 12.49 19.29 -30.32
CA GLN A 569 13.91 19.61 -30.48
C GLN A 569 14.31 19.82 -31.95
N ASN A 570 13.55 19.26 -32.89
CA ASN A 570 13.91 19.17 -34.31
C ASN A 570 12.93 19.89 -35.26
N ALA A 571 11.89 20.57 -34.74
CA ALA A 571 10.92 21.27 -35.58
C ALA A 571 11.51 22.54 -36.21
N GLU A 572 11.25 22.71 -37.50
CA GLU A 572 11.61 23.90 -38.25
C GLU A 572 10.43 24.87 -38.37
N LEU A 573 10.72 26.13 -38.74
CA LEU A 573 9.68 27.15 -38.93
C LEU A 573 8.66 26.77 -40.04
N GLU A 574 9.10 25.90 -40.95
CA GLU A 574 8.34 25.42 -42.09
C GLU A 574 7.28 24.38 -41.70
N ASP A 575 7.49 23.67 -40.58
CA ASP A 575 6.54 22.69 -40.02
C ASP A 575 5.30 23.36 -39.39
N LEU A 576 5.34 24.67 -39.20
CA LEU A 576 4.26 25.42 -38.56
C LEU A 576 3.21 25.93 -39.57
N PRO A 577 1.93 25.97 -39.17
CA PRO A 577 0.88 26.64 -39.91
C PRO A 577 1.25 28.09 -40.24
N VAL A 578 0.97 28.52 -41.48
CA VAL A 578 1.41 29.82 -42.02
C VAL A 578 0.96 31.00 -41.16
N ASP A 579 -0.24 30.90 -40.57
CA ASP A 579 -0.84 31.88 -39.66
C ASP A 579 -0.07 32.06 -38.35
N LYS A 580 0.65 31.03 -37.88
CA LYS A 580 1.44 31.07 -36.63
C LYS A 580 2.90 31.46 -36.83
N ARG A 581 3.41 31.44 -38.08
CA ARG A 581 4.82 31.74 -38.38
C ARG A 581 5.22 33.16 -37.99
N ASP A 582 4.34 34.14 -38.24
CA ASP A 582 4.64 35.54 -37.94
C ASP A 582 4.64 35.84 -36.44
N GLU A 583 3.75 35.19 -35.69
CA GLU A 583 3.75 35.23 -34.23
C GLU A 583 5.05 34.63 -33.66
N LEU A 584 5.47 33.46 -34.17
CA LEU A 584 6.69 32.81 -33.71
C LEU A 584 7.93 33.64 -34.04
N LYS A 585 8.04 34.24 -35.24
CA LYS A 585 9.17 35.14 -35.57
C LYS A 585 9.28 36.31 -34.59
N ARG A 586 8.15 36.86 -34.15
CA ARG A 586 8.13 37.92 -33.12
C ARG A 586 8.60 37.38 -31.78
N LEU A 587 8.09 36.23 -31.34
CA LEU A 587 8.52 35.57 -30.10
C LEU A 587 10.02 35.22 -30.13
N GLN A 588 10.51 34.69 -31.25
CA GLN A 588 11.91 34.36 -31.46
C GLN A 588 12.79 35.61 -31.34
N THR A 589 12.37 36.73 -31.96
CA THR A 589 13.08 38.01 -31.82
C THR A 589 13.08 38.50 -30.37
N GLN A 590 11.97 38.37 -29.65
CA GLN A 590 11.89 38.73 -28.22
C GLN A 590 12.78 37.85 -27.35
N VAL A 591 12.81 36.54 -27.60
CA VAL A 591 13.67 35.59 -26.88
C VAL A 591 15.14 35.88 -27.17
N HIS A 592 15.53 36.11 -28.43
CA HIS A 592 16.90 36.50 -28.77
C HIS A 592 17.31 37.82 -28.11
N ALA A 593 16.42 38.81 -28.07
CA ALA A 593 16.68 40.06 -27.36
C ALA A 593 16.86 39.84 -25.85
N LYS A 594 16.02 39.00 -25.22
CA LYS A 594 16.16 38.63 -23.80
C LYS A 594 17.47 37.88 -23.53
N LEU A 595 17.83 36.91 -24.38
CA LEU A 595 19.07 36.14 -24.25
C LEU A 595 20.31 37.02 -24.47
N ALA A 596 20.28 37.95 -25.43
CA ALA A 596 21.35 38.92 -25.65
C ALA A 596 21.52 39.84 -24.44
N ALA A 597 20.42 40.36 -23.89
CA ALA A 597 20.45 41.18 -22.68
C ALA A 597 20.96 40.39 -21.46
N ALA A 598 20.55 39.12 -21.31
CA ALA A 598 21.04 38.25 -20.24
C ALA A 598 22.54 37.96 -20.37
N ALA A 599 23.02 37.67 -21.59
CA ALA A 599 24.44 37.43 -21.86
C ALA A 599 25.30 38.69 -21.68
N GLU A 600 24.75 39.88 -21.95
CA GLU A 600 25.42 41.15 -21.69
C GLU A 600 25.45 41.47 -20.18
N ALA A 601 24.36 41.21 -19.46
CA ALA A 601 24.32 41.32 -18.00
C ALA A 601 25.29 40.34 -17.31
N GLU A 602 25.40 39.10 -17.79
CA GLU A 602 26.41 38.16 -17.29
C GLU A 602 27.84 38.60 -17.61
N ARG A 603 28.10 39.15 -18.80
CA ARG A 603 29.40 39.73 -19.14
C ARG A 603 29.77 40.90 -18.22
N GLN A 604 28.84 41.83 -18.01
CA GLN A 604 29.03 42.95 -17.09
C GLN A 604 29.29 42.46 -15.66
N ARG A 605 28.54 41.46 -15.17
CA ARG A 605 28.79 40.86 -13.85
C ARG A 605 30.16 40.17 -13.76
N ALA A 606 30.60 39.51 -14.83
CA ALA A 606 31.92 38.89 -14.90
C ALA A 606 33.04 39.94 -14.89
N GLU A 607 32.89 41.03 -15.66
CA GLU A 607 33.81 42.16 -15.70
C GLU A 607 33.85 42.92 -14.36
N GLU A 608 32.71 43.16 -13.72
CA GLU A 608 32.63 43.73 -12.37
C GLU A 608 33.29 42.82 -11.32
N ALA A 609 33.08 41.50 -11.41
CA ALA A 609 33.75 40.54 -10.53
C ALA A 609 35.27 40.51 -10.76
N GLU A 610 35.73 40.66 -12.00
CA GLU A 610 37.15 40.75 -12.35
C GLU A 610 37.77 42.07 -11.88
N GLN A 611 37.10 43.21 -12.07
CA GLN A 611 37.52 44.51 -11.55
C GLN A 611 37.55 44.54 -10.03
N LYS A 612 36.57 43.92 -9.37
CA LYS A 612 36.56 43.76 -7.91
C LYS A 612 37.73 42.91 -7.44
N ARG A 613 38.02 41.77 -8.10
CA ARG A 613 39.21 40.95 -7.81
C ARG A 613 40.51 41.72 -8.03
N ALA A 614 40.59 42.55 -9.08
CA ALA A 614 41.76 43.37 -9.37
C ALA A 614 41.95 44.51 -8.34
N ALA A 615 40.86 45.13 -7.89
CA ALA A 615 40.89 46.14 -6.83
C ALA A 615 41.30 45.54 -5.47
N GLU A 616 40.75 44.38 -5.11
CA GLU A 616 41.14 43.62 -3.92
C GLU A 616 42.63 43.22 -3.99
N ALA A 617 43.13 42.82 -5.17
CA ALA A 617 44.55 42.52 -5.39
C ALA A 617 45.45 43.76 -5.30
N ALA A 618 45.00 44.92 -5.79
CA ALA A 618 45.74 46.19 -5.71
C ALA A 618 45.78 46.74 -4.26
N GLU A 619 44.69 46.61 -3.51
CA GLU A 619 44.65 46.95 -2.09
C GLU A 619 45.57 46.04 -1.26
N ALA A 620 45.59 44.73 -1.56
CA ALA A 620 46.55 43.80 -0.97
C ALA A 620 48.01 44.14 -1.31
N ALA A 621 48.29 44.65 -2.51
CA ALA A 621 49.62 45.10 -2.91
C ALA A 621 50.02 46.44 -2.25
N ALA A 622 49.09 47.35 -2.02
CA ALA A 622 49.34 48.62 -1.32
C ALA A 622 49.52 48.45 0.21
N ALA A 623 48.95 47.37 0.78
CA ALA A 623 49.16 46.98 2.18
C ALA A 623 50.47 46.19 2.41
N ALA A 624 51.23 45.87 1.35
CA ALA A 624 52.52 45.21 1.47
C ALA A 624 53.57 46.21 2.00
N PRO A 625 54.27 45.93 3.11
CA PRO A 625 55.24 46.85 3.68
C PRO A 625 56.41 47.07 2.73
N THR A 626 56.73 48.33 2.44
CA THR A 626 57.97 48.71 1.74
C THR A 626 59.15 48.35 2.63
N THR A 627 59.83 47.25 2.32
CA THR A 627 61.14 46.97 2.89
C THR A 627 62.15 47.93 2.27
N ASP A 628 62.59 48.89 3.08
CA ASP A 628 63.77 49.71 2.86
C ASP A 628 65.00 48.79 2.72
N PRO A 629 65.76 48.84 1.61
CA PRO A 629 67.00 48.08 1.48
C PRO A 629 68.17 48.86 2.11
N SER A 630 68.08 49.20 3.40
CA SER A 630 69.22 49.64 4.20
C SER A 630 68.91 49.71 5.71
N GLU A 631 69.09 48.58 6.41
CA GLU A 631 69.82 48.45 7.69
C GLU A 631 69.85 47.00 8.17
#